data_AF-A0A9P0Z2R9-F1
#
_entry.id   AF-A0A9P0Z2R9-F1
#
_cell.length_a   1.000
_cell.length_b   1.000
_cell.length_c   1.000
_cell.angle_alpha   90.00
_cell.angle_beta   90.00
_cell.angle_gamma   90.00
#
_symmetry.space_group_name_H-M   'P 1'
#
loop_
_entity.id
_entity.type
_entity.pdbx_description
1 polymer ?
#
loop_
_entity_poly.entity_id
_entity_poly.type
_entity_poly.pdbx_seq_one_letter_code
_entity_poly.pdbx_strand_id
1 'polypeptide(L)'
;MAVKKSVGSLKEADLKGKRVFVRVDLNVPLDDNLKITDDTRVRAAVPTINYLREHGARVILSSHLGRPKGVTPKYSLKPLVPRLSELLGIEVKMANDCIGEEVEKLVAQIPEGGVLLLENVRFYKEEEKNDPEFAKKLASLADLYVNDAFGTAHRAHASTEGVAKFLKPAVAGFLMQRSLTI
;
A
#
# COMPACT_ATOMS: atom_id res chain seq x y z
N MET A 1 -12.32 12.41 -22.65
CA MET A 1 -12.25 11.73 -21.34
C MET A 1 -10.83 11.20 -21.15
N ALA A 2 -10.14 11.58 -20.08
CA ALA A 2 -8.84 10.97 -19.80
C ALA A 2 -9.06 9.47 -19.55
N VAL A 3 -8.39 8.61 -20.33
CA VAL A 3 -8.42 7.15 -20.10
C VAL A 3 -7.96 6.92 -18.66
N LYS A 4 -8.86 6.42 -17.80
CA LYS A 4 -8.51 6.06 -16.42
C LYS A 4 -7.50 4.91 -16.50
N LYS A 5 -6.22 5.22 -16.39
CA LYS A 5 -5.15 4.22 -16.43
C LYS A 5 -5.25 3.31 -15.20
N SER A 6 -5.23 2.01 -15.42
CA SER A 6 -5.12 1.00 -14.36
C SER A 6 -3.77 0.32 -14.40
N VAL A 7 -3.44 -0.42 -13.34
CA VAL A 7 -2.20 -1.19 -13.23
C VAL A 7 -2.01 -2.14 -14.41
N GLY A 8 -3.07 -2.73 -14.96
CA GLY A 8 -3.02 -3.60 -16.13
C GLY A 8 -2.66 -2.89 -17.46
N SER A 9 -2.56 -1.57 -17.46
CA SER A 9 -2.05 -0.80 -18.61
C SER A 9 -0.53 -0.58 -18.58
N LEU A 10 0.13 -0.90 -17.45
CA LEU A 10 1.58 -0.83 -17.30
C LEU A 10 2.21 -2.15 -17.75
N LYS A 11 3.25 -2.10 -18.58
CA LYS A 11 3.97 -3.28 -19.06
C LYS A 11 5.15 -3.59 -18.16
N GLU A 12 5.81 -4.74 -18.38
CA GLU A 12 7.06 -5.09 -17.65
C GLU A 12 8.09 -3.96 -17.73
N ALA A 13 8.27 -3.33 -18.90
CA ALA A 13 9.20 -2.22 -19.08
C ALA A 13 8.87 -0.98 -18.21
N ASP A 14 7.60 -0.80 -17.82
CA ASP A 14 7.16 0.29 -16.94
C ASP A 14 7.36 -0.03 -15.45
N LEU A 15 7.51 -1.32 -15.10
CA LEU A 15 7.43 -1.83 -13.73
C LEU A 15 8.74 -2.44 -13.21
N LYS A 16 9.53 -3.07 -14.07
CA LYS A 16 10.72 -3.82 -13.68
C LYS A 16 11.72 -2.94 -12.96
N GLY A 17 12.11 -3.37 -11.76
CA GLY A 17 13.03 -2.65 -10.89
C GLY A 17 12.45 -1.39 -10.23
N LYS A 18 11.25 -0.94 -10.62
CA LYS A 18 10.61 0.24 -10.05
C LYS A 18 10.06 -0.04 -8.66
N ARG A 19 10.20 0.94 -7.77
CA ARG A 19 9.56 0.97 -6.46
C ARG A 19 8.14 1.47 -6.63
N VAL A 20 7.16 0.67 -6.20
CA VAL A 20 5.75 0.97 -6.39
C VAL A 20 5.08 1.16 -5.05
N PHE A 21 4.61 2.37 -4.78
CA PHE A 21 3.78 2.63 -3.61
C PHE A 21 2.35 2.18 -3.92
N VAL A 22 1.88 1.15 -3.21
CA VAL A 22 0.55 0.58 -3.40
C VAL A 22 -0.30 0.87 -2.17
N ARG A 23 -1.32 1.72 -2.33
CA ARG A 23 -2.32 1.94 -1.29
C ARG A 23 -3.38 0.85 -1.37
N VAL A 24 -3.39 -0.06 -0.40
CA VAL A 24 -4.35 -1.19 -0.30
C VAL A 24 -5.27 -1.01 0.90
N ASP A 25 -6.49 -1.56 0.87
CA ASP A 25 -7.35 -1.60 2.06
C ASP A 25 -7.09 -2.87 2.86
N LEU A 26 -6.30 -2.76 3.93
CA LEU A 26 -6.05 -3.86 4.88
C LEU A 26 -6.71 -3.61 6.23
N ASN A 27 -7.73 -2.75 6.29
CA ASN A 27 -8.48 -2.52 7.52
C ASN A 27 -9.43 -3.70 7.77
N VAL A 28 -8.92 -4.76 8.39
CA VAL A 28 -9.62 -6.02 8.69
C VAL A 28 -10.02 -6.12 10.16
N PRO A 29 -11.08 -6.87 10.49
CA PRO A 29 -11.41 -7.17 11.88
C PRO A 29 -10.39 -8.14 12.48
N LEU A 30 -9.91 -7.80 13.68
CA LEU A 30 -9.05 -8.65 14.49
C LEU A 30 -9.79 -9.08 15.76
N ASP A 31 -9.54 -10.31 16.23
CA ASP A 31 -10.00 -10.76 17.55
C ASP A 31 -9.10 -10.22 18.68
N ASP A 32 -9.42 -10.56 19.93
CA ASP A 32 -8.67 -10.13 21.13
C ASP A 32 -7.21 -10.62 21.14
N ASN A 33 -6.89 -11.65 20.36
CA ASN A 33 -5.54 -12.20 20.19
C ASN A 33 -4.84 -11.63 18.94
N LEU A 34 -5.38 -10.56 18.34
CA LEU A 34 -4.91 -9.93 17.11
C LEU A 34 -4.92 -10.85 15.88
N LYS A 35 -5.74 -11.90 15.87
CA LYS A 35 -5.92 -12.77 14.71
C LYS A 35 -6.97 -12.20 13.77
N ILE A 36 -6.71 -12.31 12.47
CA ILE A 36 -7.66 -11.89 11.44
C ILE A 36 -8.89 -12.80 11.47
N THR A 37 -10.07 -12.21 11.61
CA THR A 37 -11.36 -12.94 11.60
C THR A 37 -12.05 -12.91 10.24
N ASP A 38 -11.75 -11.91 9.41
CA ASP A 38 -12.14 -11.85 7.99
C ASP A 38 -11.01 -11.21 7.17
N ASP A 39 -10.41 -12.00 6.28
CA ASP A 39 -9.31 -11.62 5.41
C ASP A 39 -9.75 -11.29 3.97
N THR A 40 -11.05 -11.10 3.74
CA THR A 40 -11.61 -10.74 2.41
C THR A 40 -10.90 -9.55 1.78
N ARG A 41 -10.61 -8.52 2.58
CA ARG A 41 -9.87 -7.34 2.12
C ARG A 41 -8.41 -7.63 1.76
N VAL A 42 -7.76 -8.52 2.52
CA VAL A 42 -6.39 -8.97 2.22
C VAL A 42 -6.36 -9.71 0.89
N ARG A 43 -7.28 -10.68 0.69
CA ARG A 43 -7.42 -11.42 -0.57
C ARG A 43 -7.72 -10.50 -1.75
N ALA A 44 -8.53 -9.46 -1.55
CA ALA A 44 -8.89 -8.53 -2.62
C ALA A 44 -7.70 -7.73 -3.16
N ALA A 45 -6.65 -7.51 -2.36
CA ALA A 45 -5.43 -6.81 -2.78
C ALA A 45 -4.45 -7.71 -3.55
N VAL A 46 -4.51 -9.03 -3.36
CA VAL A 46 -3.55 -10.01 -3.92
C VAL A 46 -3.39 -9.89 -5.44
N PRO A 47 -4.45 -9.75 -6.27
CA PRO A 47 -4.28 -9.67 -7.72
C PRO A 47 -3.40 -8.51 -8.18
N THR A 48 -3.57 -7.32 -7.58
CA THR A 48 -2.75 -6.14 -7.90
C THR A 48 -1.30 -6.35 -7.46
N ILE A 49 -1.08 -6.93 -6.28
CA ILE A 49 0.26 -7.19 -5.73
C ILE A 49 1.00 -8.22 -6.58
N ASN A 50 0.34 -9.32 -6.96
CA ASN A 50 0.94 -10.37 -7.79
C ASN A 50 1.33 -9.81 -9.15
N TYR A 51 0.45 -9.04 -9.80
CA TYR A 51 0.76 -8.45 -11.09
C TYR A 51 2.02 -7.58 -11.04
N LEU A 52 2.13 -6.68 -10.05
CA LEU A 52 3.32 -5.85 -9.89
C LEU A 52 4.58 -6.69 -9.67
N ARG A 53 4.50 -7.69 -8.77
CA ARG A 53 5.63 -8.59 -8.45
C ARG A 53 6.10 -9.39 -9.67
N GLU A 54 5.17 -10.01 -10.37
CA GLU A 54 5.44 -10.86 -11.54
C GLU A 54 6.06 -10.07 -12.70
N HIS A 55 5.83 -8.74 -12.73
CA HIS A 55 6.45 -7.81 -13.69
C HIS A 55 7.72 -7.14 -13.13
N GLY A 56 8.31 -7.70 -12.06
CA GLY A 56 9.62 -7.28 -11.53
C GLY A 56 9.60 -6.01 -10.67
N ALA A 57 8.44 -5.53 -10.26
CA ALA A 57 8.34 -4.35 -9.41
C ALA A 57 8.75 -4.66 -7.97
N ARG A 58 9.25 -3.64 -7.26
CA ARG A 58 9.53 -3.66 -5.82
C ARG A 58 8.35 -3.04 -5.10
N VAL A 59 7.52 -3.87 -4.48
CA VAL A 59 6.20 -3.45 -3.99
C VAL A 59 6.30 -2.92 -2.56
N ILE A 60 5.77 -1.71 -2.34
CA ILE A 60 5.69 -1.06 -1.03
C ILE A 60 4.21 -0.89 -0.69
N LEU A 61 3.70 -1.75 0.20
CA LEU A 61 2.31 -1.72 0.63
C LEU A 61 2.11 -0.68 1.73
N SER A 62 1.09 0.16 1.54
CA SER A 62 0.62 1.11 2.54
C SER A 62 -0.84 0.83 2.86
N SER A 63 -1.19 0.81 4.14
CA SER A 63 -2.57 0.72 4.59
C SER A 63 -2.78 1.42 5.92
N HIS A 64 -4.03 1.48 6.34
CA HIS A 64 -4.43 1.80 7.69
C HIS A 64 -5.12 0.59 8.34
N LEU A 65 -5.14 0.59 9.66
CA LEU A 65 -5.97 -0.30 10.48
C LEU A 65 -6.65 0.52 11.58
N GLY A 66 -7.97 0.42 11.66
CA GLY A 66 -8.79 1.15 12.62
C GLY A 66 -8.63 2.68 12.55
N ARG A 67 -8.77 3.32 13.72
CA ARG A 67 -8.70 4.77 13.92
C ARG A 67 -7.84 5.08 15.16
N PRO A 68 -6.52 4.84 15.10
CA PRO A 68 -5.62 5.14 16.20
C PRO A 68 -5.62 6.63 16.55
N LYS A 69 -5.37 6.96 17.82
CA LYS A 69 -5.08 8.33 18.29
C LYS A 69 -3.59 8.46 18.61
N GLY A 70 -2.75 8.09 17.64
CA GLY A 70 -1.30 7.90 17.79
C GLY A 70 -0.88 6.42 17.79
N VAL A 71 0.42 6.16 17.90
CA VAL A 71 0.99 4.81 17.83
C VAL A 71 0.38 3.92 18.90
N THR A 72 -0.32 2.87 18.46
CA THR A 72 -1.02 1.95 19.35
C THR A 72 -0.80 0.50 18.87
N PRO A 73 -0.22 -0.40 19.69
CA PRO A 73 0.12 -1.76 19.26
C PRO A 73 -1.03 -2.56 18.64
N LYS A 74 -2.27 -2.42 19.16
CA LYS A 74 -3.46 -3.11 18.64
C LYS A 74 -3.85 -2.73 17.21
N TYR A 75 -3.34 -1.59 16.72
CA TYR A 75 -3.58 -1.09 15.38
C TYR A 75 -2.35 -1.23 14.47
N SER A 76 -1.31 -1.95 14.91
CA SER A 76 -0.19 -2.32 14.03
C SER A 76 -0.68 -3.24 12.92
N LEU A 77 -0.08 -3.11 11.74
CA LEU A 77 -0.31 -3.99 10.60
C LEU A 77 0.49 -5.29 10.66
N LYS A 78 1.40 -5.43 11.63
CA LYS A 78 2.23 -6.63 11.82
C LYS A 78 1.45 -7.96 11.81
N PRO A 79 0.25 -8.09 12.43
CA PRO A 79 -0.51 -9.34 12.40
C PRO A 79 -0.95 -9.79 10.99
N LEU A 80 -0.91 -8.90 9.99
CA LEU A 80 -1.28 -9.22 8.62
C LEU A 80 -0.14 -9.83 7.81
N VAL A 81 1.11 -9.68 8.25
CA VAL A 81 2.30 -10.16 7.53
C VAL A 81 2.24 -11.66 7.24
N PRO A 82 1.91 -12.55 8.21
CA PRO A 82 1.83 -13.99 7.92
C PRO A 82 0.79 -14.32 6.86
N ARG A 83 -0.41 -13.69 6.95
CA ARG A 83 -1.50 -13.96 6.00
C ARG A 83 -1.21 -13.42 4.60
N LEU A 84 -0.61 -12.23 4.50
CA LEU A 84 -0.12 -11.70 3.22
C LEU A 84 0.95 -12.62 2.63
N SER A 85 1.91 -13.08 3.44
CA SER A 85 2.98 -13.97 2.98
C SER A 85 2.41 -15.29 2.43
N GLU A 86 1.46 -15.90 3.15
CA GLU A 86 0.77 -17.11 2.73
C GLU A 86 0.06 -16.92 1.37
N LEU A 87 -0.72 -15.84 1.23
CA LEU A 87 -1.49 -15.58 0.01
C LEU A 87 -0.62 -15.22 -1.20
N LEU A 88 0.54 -14.61 -0.97
CA LEU A 88 1.48 -14.21 -2.02
C LEU A 88 2.50 -15.32 -2.35
N GLY A 89 2.63 -16.33 -1.49
CA GLY A 89 3.61 -17.41 -1.65
C GLY A 89 5.07 -16.96 -1.47
N ILE A 90 5.29 -15.80 -0.84
CA ILE A 90 6.61 -15.23 -0.58
C ILE A 90 6.65 -14.62 0.82
N GLU A 91 7.85 -14.44 1.36
CA GLU A 91 8.00 -13.66 2.60
C GLU A 91 7.69 -12.17 2.34
N VAL A 92 6.72 -11.63 3.08
CA VAL A 92 6.48 -10.18 3.15
C VAL A 92 7.29 -9.60 4.30
N LYS A 93 8.18 -8.66 3.99
CA LYS A 93 8.90 -7.92 5.03
C LYS A 93 8.01 -6.82 5.61
N MET A 94 8.25 -6.46 6.87
CA MET A 94 7.54 -5.39 7.56
C MET A 94 8.53 -4.30 7.95
N ALA A 95 8.20 -3.05 7.65
CA ALA A 95 8.92 -1.89 8.15
C ALA A 95 8.52 -1.58 9.59
N ASN A 96 9.44 -1.01 10.37
CA ASN A 96 9.18 -0.57 11.74
C ASN A 96 8.30 0.69 11.80
N ASP A 97 8.18 1.42 10.69
CA ASP A 97 7.37 2.63 10.54
C ASP A 97 6.90 2.79 9.07
N CYS A 98 6.21 3.88 8.72
CA CYS A 98 5.85 4.20 7.33
C CYS A 98 6.73 5.27 6.68
N ILE A 99 7.58 5.96 7.45
CA ILE A 99 8.54 6.97 6.98
C ILE A 99 9.83 6.93 7.83
N GLY A 100 10.89 7.58 7.36
CA GLY A 100 12.15 7.73 8.10
C GLY A 100 13.29 6.88 7.55
N GLU A 101 14.51 7.12 8.04
CA GLU A 101 15.74 6.56 7.46
C GLU A 101 15.77 5.03 7.44
N GLU A 102 15.27 4.36 8.49
CA GLU A 102 15.22 2.90 8.53
C GLU A 102 14.23 2.33 7.49
N VAL A 103 13.12 3.03 7.24
CA VAL A 103 12.16 2.66 6.18
C VAL A 103 12.80 2.83 4.81
N GLU A 104 13.53 3.92 4.58
CA GLU A 104 14.26 4.17 3.33
C GLU A 104 15.31 3.09 3.06
N LYS A 105 16.06 2.66 4.09
CA LYS A 105 17.03 1.55 3.99
C LYS A 105 16.35 0.23 3.63
N LEU A 106 15.23 -0.09 4.29
CA LEU A 106 14.46 -1.30 3.99
C LEU A 106 13.91 -1.29 2.56
N VAL A 107 13.40 -0.14 2.11
CA VAL A 107 12.90 0.06 0.74
C VAL A 107 14.00 -0.15 -0.30
N ALA A 108 15.20 0.37 -0.05
CA ALA A 108 16.34 0.20 -0.95
C ALA A 108 16.76 -1.27 -1.13
N GLN A 109 16.51 -2.10 -0.12
CA GLN A 109 16.88 -3.52 -0.09
C GLN A 109 15.79 -4.46 -0.63
N ILE A 110 14.62 -3.95 -1.04
CA ILE A 110 13.58 -4.79 -1.63
C ILE A 110 14.11 -5.39 -2.94
N PRO A 111 14.19 -6.73 -3.08
CA PRO A 111 14.56 -7.35 -4.34
C PRO A 111 13.46 -7.14 -5.39
N GLU A 112 13.77 -7.33 -6.67
CA GLU A 112 12.72 -7.36 -7.70
C GLU A 112 11.69 -8.45 -7.37
N GLY A 113 10.40 -8.10 -7.46
CA GLY A 113 9.31 -8.95 -7.01
C GLY A 113 9.13 -9.02 -5.49
N GLY A 114 9.99 -8.36 -4.71
CA GLY A 114 9.85 -8.29 -3.25
C GLY A 114 8.68 -7.42 -2.81
N VAL A 115 8.20 -7.67 -1.59
CA VAL A 115 7.09 -6.93 -0.98
C VAL A 115 7.50 -6.47 0.43
N LEU A 116 7.35 -5.17 0.68
CA LEU A 116 7.49 -4.54 2.00
C LEU A 116 6.15 -3.95 2.42
N LEU A 117 5.69 -4.28 3.63
CA LEU A 117 4.54 -3.64 4.27
C LEU A 117 5.02 -2.52 5.20
N LEU A 118 4.55 -1.30 4.95
CA LEU A 118 4.74 -0.17 5.85
C LEU A 118 3.84 -0.30 7.08
N GLU A 119 4.23 0.34 8.18
CA GLU A 119 3.36 0.44 9.35
C GLU A 119 2.14 1.34 9.10
N ASN A 120 1.14 1.25 9.97
CA ASN A 120 -0.14 1.93 9.85
C ASN A 120 0.01 3.45 9.65
N VAL A 121 -0.34 3.94 8.46
CA VAL A 121 -0.19 5.38 8.13
C VAL A 121 -0.99 6.31 9.04
N ARG A 122 -2.05 5.82 9.69
CA ARG A 122 -2.83 6.61 10.65
C ARG A 122 -2.17 6.76 12.02
N PHE A 123 -1.00 6.16 12.25
CA PHE A 123 -0.17 6.54 13.39
C PHE A 123 0.32 7.99 13.31
N TYR A 124 0.32 8.57 12.11
CA TYR A 124 0.53 9.99 11.86
C TYR A 124 -0.81 10.70 11.67
N LYS A 125 -1.07 11.74 12.46
CA LYS A 125 -2.27 12.58 12.33
C LYS A 125 -2.29 13.34 11.00
N GLU A 126 -1.11 13.51 10.40
CA GLU A 126 -0.85 14.14 9.12
C GLU A 126 -1.53 13.40 7.95
N GLU A 127 -1.71 12.08 8.06
CA GLU A 127 -2.40 11.25 7.07
C GLU A 127 -3.83 11.74 6.81
N GLU A 128 -4.63 11.88 7.86
CA GLU A 128 -6.05 12.27 7.74
C GLU A 128 -6.22 13.76 7.38
N LYS A 129 -5.17 14.56 7.54
CA LYS A 129 -5.13 15.98 7.17
C LYS A 129 -4.66 16.22 5.74
N ASN A 130 -4.28 15.16 5.02
CA ASN A 130 -3.65 15.28 3.70
C ASN A 130 -2.44 16.21 3.70
N ASP A 131 -1.62 16.11 4.76
CA ASP A 131 -0.48 16.98 4.92
C ASP A 131 0.52 16.81 3.74
N PRO A 132 0.87 17.89 3.01
CA PRO A 132 1.74 17.79 1.84
C PRO A 132 3.15 17.27 2.15
N GLU A 133 3.72 17.61 3.31
CA GLU A 133 5.06 17.18 3.68
C GLU A 133 5.07 15.69 4.06
N PHE A 134 4.03 15.22 4.74
CA PHE A 134 3.86 13.79 5.00
C PHE A 134 3.63 13.00 3.70
N ALA A 135 2.79 13.50 2.79
CA ALA A 135 2.61 12.90 1.47
C ALA A 135 3.92 12.85 0.66
N LYS A 136 4.75 13.89 0.74
CA LYS A 136 6.07 13.95 0.09
C LYS A 136 7.04 12.90 0.66
N LYS A 137 7.04 12.70 1.99
CA LYS A 137 7.85 11.66 2.64
C LYS A 137 7.41 10.25 2.27
N LEU A 138 6.10 10.00 2.15
CA LEU A 138 5.62 8.72 1.63
C LEU A 138 6.00 8.52 0.16
N ALA A 139 5.89 9.59 -0.64
CA ALA A 139 6.20 9.55 -2.05
C ALA A 139 7.69 9.34 -2.35
N SER A 140 8.61 9.84 -1.51
CA SER A 140 10.07 9.65 -1.73
C SER A 140 10.52 8.19 -1.72
N LEU A 141 9.69 7.30 -1.14
CA LEU A 141 9.95 5.86 -1.09
C LEU A 141 9.76 5.17 -2.44
N ALA A 142 9.06 5.78 -3.40
CA ALA A 142 8.63 5.10 -4.63
C ALA A 142 8.87 5.92 -5.90
N ASP A 143 8.70 5.25 -7.04
CA ASP A 143 8.81 5.84 -8.37
C ASP A 143 7.42 6.04 -9.01
N LEU A 144 6.45 5.17 -8.67
CA LEU A 144 5.07 5.26 -9.16
C LEU A 144 4.05 4.88 -8.08
N TYR A 145 2.79 5.26 -8.34
CA TYR A 145 1.68 5.11 -7.39
C TYR A 145 0.56 4.25 -7.95
N VAL A 146 0.10 3.29 -7.14
CA VAL A 146 -1.09 2.49 -7.39
C VAL A 146 -2.06 2.66 -6.24
N ASN A 147 -3.27 3.14 -6.53
CA ASN A 147 -4.37 3.16 -5.55
C ASN A 147 -5.29 1.97 -5.78
N ASP A 148 -5.33 1.04 -4.84
CA ASP A 148 -6.22 -0.12 -4.85
C ASP A 148 -7.15 -0.15 -3.62
N ALA A 149 -7.30 0.98 -2.93
CA ALA A 149 -8.07 1.10 -1.70
C ALA A 149 -9.37 1.89 -1.92
N PHE A 150 -10.31 1.31 -2.69
CA PHE A 150 -11.59 1.94 -3.03
C PHE A 150 -12.35 2.46 -1.79
N GLY A 151 -12.39 1.67 -0.71
CA GLY A 151 -13.07 2.03 0.54
C GLY A 151 -12.54 3.30 1.21
N THR A 152 -11.33 3.76 0.87
CA THR A 152 -10.75 5.02 1.37
C THR A 152 -10.56 6.09 0.29
N ALA A 153 -10.81 5.77 -0.97
CA ALA A 153 -10.58 6.70 -2.09
C ALA A 153 -11.49 7.95 -2.05
N HIS A 154 -12.61 7.89 -1.35
CA HIS A 154 -13.49 9.05 -1.13
C HIS A 154 -12.93 10.08 -0.14
N ARG A 155 -11.81 9.77 0.54
CA ARG A 155 -11.16 10.67 1.50
C ARG A 155 -9.88 11.24 0.90
N ALA A 156 -9.76 12.56 0.99
CA ALA A 156 -8.53 13.30 0.71
C ALA A 156 -7.55 13.07 1.87
N HIS A 157 -6.80 11.97 1.83
CA HIS A 157 -5.72 11.68 2.78
C HIS A 157 -4.37 11.68 2.06
N ALA A 158 -3.28 11.79 2.82
CA ALA A 158 -1.94 11.84 2.24
C ALA A 158 -1.62 10.59 1.40
N SER A 159 -1.91 9.38 1.92
CA SER A 159 -1.63 8.11 1.23
C SER A 159 -2.61 7.75 0.09
N THR A 160 -3.75 8.46 -0.03
CA THR A 160 -4.78 8.20 -1.06
C THR A 160 -4.80 9.26 -2.16
N GLU A 161 -4.50 10.51 -1.84
CA GLU A 161 -4.56 11.66 -2.74
C GLU A 161 -3.24 12.42 -2.78
N GLY A 162 -2.67 12.76 -1.61
CA GLY A 162 -1.46 13.58 -1.52
C GLY A 162 -0.27 13.00 -2.28
N VAL A 163 0.02 11.71 -2.10
CA VAL A 163 1.14 11.01 -2.77
C VAL A 163 1.03 11.05 -4.30
N ALA A 164 -0.19 11.07 -4.85
CA ALA A 164 -0.42 11.08 -6.30
C ALA A 164 -0.02 12.41 -6.96
N LYS A 165 0.23 13.47 -6.18
CA LYS A 165 0.78 14.75 -6.66
C LYS A 165 2.27 14.63 -6.97
N PHE A 166 2.99 13.76 -6.28
CA PHE A 166 4.44 13.60 -6.36
C PHE A 166 4.85 12.38 -7.21
N LEU A 167 4.05 11.32 -7.21
CA LEU A 167 4.33 10.08 -7.93
C LEU A 167 3.60 10.03 -9.27
N LYS A 168 4.34 9.72 -10.35
CA LYS A 168 3.79 9.50 -11.69
C LYS A 168 4.47 8.29 -12.36
N PRO A 169 3.70 7.40 -13.01
CA PRO A 169 2.24 7.44 -13.15
C PRO A 169 1.51 7.13 -11.83
N ALA A 170 0.29 7.65 -11.72
CA ALA A 170 -0.67 7.35 -10.66
C ALA A 170 -1.84 6.60 -11.30
N VAL A 171 -2.04 5.33 -10.95
CA VAL A 171 -3.01 4.44 -11.59
C VAL A 171 -3.91 3.74 -10.57
N ALA A 172 -5.07 3.27 -11.02
CA ALA A 172 -5.93 2.41 -10.20
C ALA A 172 -5.41 0.97 -10.19
N GLY A 173 -5.43 0.29 -9.04
CA GLY A 173 -5.27 -1.16 -8.99
C GLY A 173 -6.51 -1.90 -9.51
N PHE A 174 -6.48 -3.23 -9.55
CA PHE A 174 -7.57 -4.03 -10.11
C PHE A 174 -8.86 -3.97 -9.28
N LEU A 175 -8.77 -3.91 -7.95
CA LEU A 175 -9.95 -3.76 -7.09
C LEU A 175 -10.62 -2.40 -7.35
N MET A 176 -9.83 -1.34 -7.38
CA MET A 176 -10.34 0.00 -7.66
C MET A 176 -10.90 0.12 -9.08
N GLN A 177 -10.25 -0.48 -10.08
CA GLN A 177 -10.74 -0.53 -11.46
C GLN A 177 -12.12 -1.21 -11.54
N ARG A 178 -12.28 -2.38 -10.93
CA ARG A 178 -13.55 -3.12 -10.93
C ARG A 178 -14.67 -2.31 -10.28
N SER A 179 -14.40 -1.67 -9.15
CA SER A 179 -15.39 -0.85 -8.43
C SER A 179 -15.80 0.44 -9.14
N LEU A 180 -14.99 0.94 -10.08
CA LEU A 180 -15.28 2.15 -10.87
C LEU A 180 -16.01 1.87 -12.20
N THR A 181 -16.20 0.59 -12.55
CA THR A 181 -16.84 0.14 -13.80
C THR A 181 -18.28 -0.35 -13.57
N ILE A 182 -18.75 -0.27 -12.32
CA ILE A 182 -20.15 -0.48 -11.92
C ILE A 182 -20.86 0.87 -11.98
#